data_AF-A0A1K2IWK5-F1
#
_entry.id   AF-A0A1K2IWK5-F1
#
_cell.length_a   1.000
_cell.length_b   1.000
_cell.length_c   1.000
_cell.angle_alpha   90.00
_cell.angle_beta   90.00
_cell.angle_gamma   90.00
#
_symmetry.space_group_name_H-M   'P 1'
#
loop_
_entity.id
_entity.type
_entity.pdbx_description
1 polymer ?
#
loop_
_entity_poly.entity_id
_entity_poly.type
_entity_poly.pdbx_seq_one_letter_code
_entity_poly.pdbx_strand_id
1 'polypeptide(L)'
;MKNNLLLIAICFSSILKSQIGFGTASPNPNSALELSSASKGLLLPRIQLSSTALSTPLANHEKGMIVYNISVMNDVVEGLYINDGSKWQRLYTSKPNIGDVNYSFATADSQGWYKLDGRALTSLPTGAQANAAKLAIISTLPNATDRYLKQKGASAMLSATGFQAVSLYPNNLPNITYTGTTSTNGSHTHQYTDRGHIPWDHKIGASQFASTASLANQVTSLAGAHTHSVQVSSGGSSAPITIEPKNLAANAFIYLGF
;
A
#
# COMPACT_ATOMS: atom_id res chain seq x y z
N MET A 1 -83.77 15.37 -54.56
CA MET A 1 -83.14 15.10 -53.24
C MET A 1 -81.63 15.02 -53.45
N LYS A 2 -80.93 16.16 -53.51
CA LYS A 2 -79.90 16.61 -52.53
C LYS A 2 -78.83 15.56 -52.14
N ASN A 3 -77.91 15.29 -53.04
CA ASN A 3 -76.45 15.53 -52.95
C ASN A 3 -75.69 15.46 -51.60
N ASN A 4 -76.00 14.56 -50.66
CA ASN A 4 -75.24 14.45 -49.39
C ASN A 4 -74.61 13.07 -49.17
N LEU A 5 -73.79 12.58 -50.10
CA LEU A 5 -73.01 11.35 -49.90
C LEU A 5 -71.53 11.50 -50.27
N LEU A 6 -70.92 12.67 -49.97
CA LEU A 6 -69.51 12.93 -50.32
C LEU A 6 -68.66 13.53 -49.19
N LEU A 7 -69.04 13.34 -47.92
CA LEU A 7 -68.36 14.00 -46.79
C LEU A 7 -68.04 13.10 -45.59
N ILE A 8 -67.80 11.80 -45.79
CA ILE A 8 -67.38 10.88 -44.70
C ILE A 8 -66.00 10.23 -44.96
N ALA A 9 -65.41 10.41 -46.15
CA ALA A 9 -64.15 9.75 -46.50
C ALA A 9 -62.85 10.50 -46.10
N ILE A 10 -62.94 11.71 -45.51
CA ILE A 10 -61.76 12.60 -45.33
C ILE A 10 -61.29 12.74 -43.86
N CYS A 11 -61.94 12.09 -42.87
CA CYS A 11 -61.59 12.29 -41.45
C CYS A 11 -60.74 11.18 -40.79
N PHE A 12 -60.13 10.27 -41.55
CA PHE A 12 -59.28 9.20 -40.99
C PHE A 12 -57.79 9.32 -41.32
N SER A 13 -57.27 10.55 -41.42
CA SER A 13 -55.82 10.79 -41.39
C SER A 13 -55.27 10.67 -39.96
N SER A 14 -55.39 9.49 -39.36
CA SER A 14 -54.60 9.17 -38.18
C SER A 14 -53.13 9.20 -38.56
N ILE A 15 -52.35 10.07 -37.89
CA ILE A 15 -50.89 10.13 -38.00
C ILE A 15 -50.35 8.83 -37.40
N LEU A 16 -50.25 7.79 -38.22
CA LEU A 16 -49.61 6.54 -37.82
C LEU A 16 -48.12 6.83 -37.65
N LYS A 17 -47.66 6.85 -36.40
CA LYS A 17 -46.22 6.87 -36.11
C LYS A 17 -45.67 5.49 -36.49
N SER A 18 -44.90 5.43 -37.58
CA SER A 18 -44.18 4.22 -37.99
C SER A 18 -42.94 4.02 -37.12
N GLN A 19 -43.14 3.56 -35.88
CA GLN A 19 -42.05 3.06 -35.04
C GLN A 19 -41.94 1.55 -35.22
N ILE A 20 -40.73 1.08 -35.50
CA ILE A 20 -40.49 -0.31 -35.87
C ILE A 20 -40.18 -1.09 -34.60
N GLY A 21 -41.15 -1.83 -34.09
CA GLY A 21 -40.91 -2.82 -33.04
C GLY A 21 -40.96 -4.23 -33.60
N PHE A 22 -39.90 -4.99 -33.39
CA PHE A 22 -39.92 -6.44 -33.60
C PHE A 22 -40.09 -7.14 -32.26
N GLY A 23 -41.10 -8.01 -32.17
CA GLY A 23 -41.37 -8.78 -30.94
C GLY A 23 -42.07 -7.99 -29.83
N THR A 24 -42.51 -6.75 -30.08
CA THR A 24 -43.33 -5.95 -29.16
C THR A 24 -44.48 -5.27 -29.91
N ALA A 25 -45.67 -5.27 -29.31
CA ALA A 25 -46.84 -4.54 -29.84
C ALA A 25 -46.88 -3.08 -29.35
N SER A 26 -45.99 -2.70 -28.44
CA SER A 26 -45.91 -1.35 -27.89
C SER A 26 -44.45 -0.91 -27.83
N PRO A 27 -43.86 -0.55 -29.00
CA PRO A 27 -42.48 -0.09 -29.05
C PRO A 27 -42.34 1.19 -28.24
N ASN A 28 -41.19 1.37 -27.60
CA ASN A 28 -40.84 2.57 -26.85
C ASN A 28 -40.98 3.80 -27.77
N PRO A 29 -41.76 4.83 -27.38
CA PRO A 29 -42.04 5.99 -28.23
C PRO A 29 -40.79 6.84 -28.55
N ASN A 30 -39.68 6.62 -27.83
CA ASN A 30 -38.40 7.27 -28.08
C ASN A 30 -37.44 6.41 -28.92
N SER A 31 -37.90 5.26 -29.45
CA SER A 31 -37.10 4.37 -30.29
C SER A 31 -37.57 4.44 -31.75
N ALA A 32 -36.61 4.58 -32.67
CA ALA A 32 -36.89 4.38 -34.09
C ALA A 32 -36.97 2.88 -34.45
N LEU A 33 -36.26 2.04 -33.69
CA LEU A 33 -36.23 0.59 -33.78
C LEU A 33 -36.13 -0.02 -32.38
N GLU A 34 -37.03 -0.95 -32.05
CA GLU A 34 -36.95 -1.79 -30.84
C GLU A 34 -36.93 -3.27 -31.23
N LEU A 35 -36.01 -4.03 -30.63
CA LEU A 35 -35.93 -5.48 -30.75
C LEU A 35 -36.22 -6.09 -29.38
N SER A 36 -37.42 -6.64 -29.20
CA SER A 36 -37.84 -7.24 -27.93
C SER A 36 -37.91 -8.76 -28.06
N SER A 37 -37.17 -9.46 -27.19
CA SER A 37 -37.19 -10.91 -27.08
C SER A 37 -36.70 -11.35 -25.71
N ALA A 38 -37.33 -12.38 -25.14
CA ALA A 38 -36.86 -12.98 -23.88
C ALA A 38 -35.69 -13.95 -24.07
N SER A 39 -35.41 -14.40 -25.31
CA SER A 39 -34.44 -15.48 -25.59
C SER A 39 -33.56 -15.26 -26.81
N LYS A 40 -33.78 -14.21 -27.60
CA LYS A 40 -32.95 -13.86 -28.77
C LYS A 40 -32.29 -12.50 -28.57
N GLY A 41 -31.14 -12.32 -29.21
CA GLY A 41 -30.41 -11.05 -29.22
C GLY A 41 -30.27 -10.46 -30.63
N LEU A 42 -29.62 -9.30 -30.71
CA LEU A 42 -29.21 -8.70 -31.98
C LEU A 42 -27.81 -9.20 -32.36
N LEU A 43 -27.71 -9.91 -33.49
CA LEU A 43 -26.42 -10.22 -34.10
C LEU A 43 -26.01 -9.06 -35.00
N LEU A 44 -25.01 -8.29 -34.57
CA LEU A 44 -24.49 -7.16 -35.33
C LEU A 44 -23.69 -7.61 -36.56
N PRO A 45 -23.54 -6.75 -37.59
CA PRO A 45 -22.66 -7.01 -38.71
C PRO A 45 -21.24 -7.32 -38.23
N ARG A 46 -20.71 -8.46 -38.71
CA ARG A 46 -19.34 -8.90 -38.44
C ARG A 46 -18.43 -8.33 -39.52
N ILE A 47 -17.47 -7.50 -39.11
CA ILE A 47 -16.54 -6.85 -40.02
C ILE A 47 -15.09 -7.14 -39.62
N GLN A 48 -14.18 -7.09 -40.58
CA GLN A 48 -12.74 -7.22 -40.33
C GLN A 48 -12.12 -5.84 -40.29
N LEU A 49 -11.89 -5.31 -39.09
CA LEU A 49 -11.10 -4.09 -38.92
C LEU A 49 -9.61 -4.42 -39.01
N SER A 50 -8.83 -3.50 -39.55
CA SER A 50 -7.36 -3.59 -39.61
C SER A 50 -6.67 -2.62 -38.67
N SER A 51 -7.29 -1.48 -38.35
CA SER A 51 -6.86 -0.53 -37.34
C SER A 51 -8.04 0.32 -36.86
N THR A 52 -7.98 0.88 -35.64
CA THR A 52 -9.04 1.77 -35.17
C THR A 52 -9.10 3.09 -35.92
N ALA A 53 -7.99 3.54 -36.51
CA ALA A 53 -7.90 4.81 -37.22
C ALA A 53 -8.44 4.78 -38.67
N LEU A 54 -8.76 3.60 -39.20
CA LEU A 54 -9.26 3.45 -40.57
C LEU A 54 -10.78 3.27 -40.58
N SER A 55 -11.47 3.98 -41.47
CA SER A 55 -12.91 3.82 -41.69
C SER A 55 -13.26 2.48 -42.34
N THR A 56 -12.33 1.91 -43.12
CA THR A 56 -12.48 0.63 -43.81
C THR A 56 -13.03 -0.46 -42.89
N PRO A 57 -14.06 -1.21 -43.33
CA PRO A 57 -14.61 -1.29 -44.70
C PRO A 57 -15.62 -0.20 -45.07
N LEU A 58 -15.90 0.76 -44.19
CA LEU A 58 -16.75 1.89 -44.53
C LEU A 58 -15.98 2.91 -45.39
N ALA A 59 -16.69 3.62 -46.26
CA ALA A 59 -16.11 4.73 -47.02
C ALA A 59 -15.60 5.85 -46.08
N ASN A 60 -16.39 6.23 -45.08
CA ASN A 60 -16.04 7.23 -44.08
C ASN A 60 -16.38 6.72 -42.66
N HIS A 61 -15.84 7.40 -41.65
CA HIS A 61 -16.24 7.17 -40.27
C HIS A 61 -17.64 7.73 -40.01
N GLU A 62 -18.54 6.88 -39.52
CA GLU A 62 -19.94 7.22 -39.26
C GLU A 62 -20.23 7.22 -37.75
N LYS A 63 -20.33 8.40 -37.15
CA LYS A 63 -20.50 8.53 -35.70
C LYS A 63 -21.75 7.78 -35.20
N GLY A 64 -21.57 6.95 -34.19
CA GLY A 64 -22.63 6.13 -33.60
C GLY A 64 -22.83 4.77 -34.28
N MET A 65 -22.08 4.46 -35.34
CA MET A 65 -22.10 3.14 -35.97
C MET A 65 -21.58 2.07 -35.00
N ILE A 66 -22.30 0.96 -34.85
CA ILE A 66 -21.93 -0.16 -33.96
C ILE A 66 -21.78 -1.44 -34.78
N VAL A 67 -20.66 -2.13 -34.60
CA VAL A 67 -20.28 -3.34 -35.36
C VAL A 67 -19.55 -4.33 -34.47
N TYR A 68 -19.52 -5.60 -34.88
CA TYR A 68 -18.69 -6.62 -34.23
C TYR A 68 -17.44 -6.87 -35.07
N ASN A 69 -16.26 -6.53 -34.55
CA ASN A 69 -14.98 -6.83 -35.18
C ASN A 69 -14.60 -8.29 -34.93
N ILE A 70 -14.18 -9.01 -35.99
CA ILE A 70 -13.70 -10.40 -35.92
C ILE A 70 -12.19 -10.54 -36.10
N SER A 71 -11.47 -9.44 -36.35
CA SER A 71 -10.03 -9.45 -36.58
C SER A 71 -9.22 -9.22 -35.30
N VAL A 72 -8.05 -9.86 -35.21
CA VAL A 72 -6.98 -9.51 -34.27
C VAL A 72 -5.80 -9.01 -35.08
N MET A 73 -5.66 -7.69 -35.18
CA MET A 73 -4.68 -7.04 -36.06
C MET A 73 -4.35 -5.64 -35.54
N ASN A 74 -3.06 -5.28 -35.50
CA ASN A 74 -2.59 -3.99 -35.00
C ASN A 74 -3.20 -3.64 -33.62
N ASP A 75 -3.98 -2.57 -33.55
CA ASP A 75 -4.66 -2.04 -32.37
C ASP A 75 -6.12 -2.51 -32.23
N VAL A 76 -6.59 -3.39 -33.12
CA VAL A 76 -7.92 -4.02 -33.02
C VAL A 76 -7.83 -5.47 -32.58
N VAL A 77 -8.78 -5.84 -31.73
CA VAL A 77 -8.99 -7.21 -31.25
C VAL A 77 -10.46 -7.56 -31.41
N GLU A 78 -10.81 -8.84 -31.35
CA GLU A 78 -12.20 -9.26 -31.48
C GLU A 78 -13.11 -8.58 -30.43
N GLY A 79 -14.29 -8.10 -30.86
CA GLY A 79 -15.30 -7.55 -29.96
C GLY A 79 -16.18 -6.47 -30.58
N LEU A 80 -16.95 -5.82 -29.73
CA LEU A 80 -17.89 -4.76 -30.10
C LEU A 80 -17.16 -3.42 -30.26
N TYR A 81 -17.41 -2.70 -31.36
CA TYR A 81 -16.85 -1.37 -31.61
C TYR A 81 -17.95 -0.37 -31.94
N ILE A 82 -17.79 0.85 -31.44
CA ILE A 82 -18.57 2.03 -31.83
C ILE A 82 -17.66 3.00 -32.57
N ASN A 83 -18.14 3.59 -33.66
CA ASN A 83 -17.43 4.66 -34.33
C ASN A 83 -17.75 6.01 -33.68
N ASP A 84 -16.73 6.83 -33.38
CA ASP A 84 -16.93 8.14 -32.75
C ASP A 84 -17.04 9.30 -33.77
N GLY A 85 -16.98 9.00 -35.07
CA GLY A 85 -16.92 9.95 -36.17
C GLY A 85 -15.50 10.19 -36.70
N SER A 86 -14.47 9.67 -36.04
CA SER A 86 -13.06 9.81 -36.46
C SER A 86 -12.22 8.56 -36.27
N LYS A 87 -12.68 7.60 -35.46
CA LYS A 87 -12.04 6.30 -35.23
C LYS A 87 -13.03 5.29 -34.65
N TRP A 88 -12.62 4.03 -34.65
CA TRP A 88 -13.30 2.96 -33.94
C TRP A 88 -12.89 2.91 -32.47
N GLN A 89 -13.86 2.91 -31.57
CA GLN A 89 -13.65 2.71 -30.14
C GLN A 89 -14.22 1.35 -29.73
N ARG A 90 -13.38 0.51 -29.14
CA ARG A 90 -13.85 -0.76 -28.59
C ARG A 90 -14.76 -0.49 -27.40
N LEU A 91 -15.98 -1.02 -27.46
CA LEU A 91 -16.85 -1.10 -26.30
C LEU A 91 -16.43 -2.31 -25.48
N TYR A 92 -15.77 -2.06 -24.35
CA TYR A 92 -15.46 -3.07 -23.36
C TYR A 92 -16.06 -2.66 -22.02
N THR A 93 -16.55 -3.64 -21.27
CA THR A 93 -16.92 -3.41 -19.87
C THR A 93 -15.70 -3.73 -19.02
N SER A 94 -15.22 -2.77 -18.24
CA SER A 94 -14.21 -3.02 -17.22
C SER A 94 -14.88 -3.69 -16.03
N LYS A 95 -15.23 -4.97 -16.19
CA LYS A 95 -15.73 -5.77 -15.07
C LYS A 95 -14.53 -6.19 -14.23
N PRO A 96 -14.49 -5.85 -12.93
CA PRO A 96 -13.43 -6.34 -12.06
C PRO A 96 -13.50 -7.87 -11.96
N ASN A 97 -12.32 -8.48 -11.91
CA ASN A 97 -12.16 -9.91 -11.69
C ASN A 97 -12.15 -10.21 -10.20
N ILE A 98 -12.55 -11.43 -9.84
CA ILE A 98 -12.46 -11.89 -8.45
C ILE A 98 -11.00 -11.82 -8.00
N GLY A 99 -10.75 -11.08 -6.93
CA GLY A 99 -9.40 -10.84 -6.39
C GLY A 99 -8.75 -9.55 -6.83
N ASP A 100 -9.38 -8.76 -7.72
CA ASP A 100 -8.91 -7.41 -7.99
C ASP A 100 -8.93 -6.58 -6.71
N VAL A 101 -7.87 -5.78 -6.51
CA VAL A 101 -7.74 -4.88 -5.37
C VAL A 101 -7.75 -3.45 -5.86
N ASN A 102 -8.55 -2.61 -5.20
CA ASN A 102 -8.66 -1.19 -5.52
C ASN A 102 -8.58 -0.34 -4.24
N TYR A 103 -8.04 0.87 -4.36
CA TYR A 103 -8.03 1.86 -3.28
C TYR A 103 -9.11 2.91 -3.52
N SER A 104 -9.83 3.27 -2.46
CA SER A 104 -10.92 4.24 -2.52
C SER A 104 -11.05 4.99 -1.20
N PHE A 105 -11.59 6.20 -1.23
CA PHE A 105 -11.97 6.96 -0.03
C PHE A 105 -13.34 6.54 0.53
N ALA A 106 -14.06 5.64 -0.16
CA ALA A 106 -15.30 5.06 0.34
C ALA A 106 -15.08 4.38 1.69
N THR A 107 -16.05 4.49 2.59
CA THR A 107 -15.97 3.95 3.96
C THR A 107 -16.70 2.61 4.13
N ALA A 108 -17.53 2.23 3.15
CA ALA A 108 -18.38 1.04 3.17
C ALA A 108 -18.23 0.21 1.89
N ASP A 109 -18.65 -1.05 1.98
CA ASP A 109 -18.73 -1.95 0.83
C ASP A 109 -19.70 -1.44 -0.22
N SER A 110 -19.42 -1.74 -1.49
CA SER A 110 -20.34 -1.41 -2.58
C SER A 110 -20.11 -2.28 -3.81
N GLN A 111 -21.18 -2.66 -4.50
CA GLN A 111 -21.11 -3.31 -5.82
C GLN A 111 -20.17 -4.54 -5.87
N GLY A 112 -20.13 -5.36 -4.81
CA GLY A 112 -19.26 -6.54 -4.73
C GLY A 112 -17.80 -6.27 -4.34
N TRP A 113 -17.47 -5.02 -3.99
CA TRP A 113 -16.23 -4.62 -3.35
C TRP A 113 -16.36 -4.67 -1.84
N TYR A 114 -15.42 -5.34 -1.20
CA TYR A 114 -15.39 -5.54 0.25
C TYR A 114 -14.13 -4.93 0.85
N LYS A 115 -14.30 -4.12 1.89
CA LYS A 115 -13.18 -3.47 2.58
C LYS A 115 -12.25 -4.51 3.22
N LEU A 116 -10.94 -4.33 3.06
CA LEU A 116 -9.90 -5.15 3.66
C LEU A 116 -9.60 -4.69 5.09
N ASP A 117 -10.53 -4.92 6.01
CA ASP A 117 -10.50 -4.46 7.40
C ASP A 117 -10.29 -5.60 8.42
N GLY A 118 -10.09 -6.84 7.98
CA GLY A 118 -9.89 -7.98 8.87
C GLY A 118 -11.16 -8.65 9.39
N ARG A 119 -12.36 -8.21 8.99
CA ARG A 119 -13.60 -8.80 9.49
C ARG A 119 -13.79 -10.26 9.02
N ALA A 120 -14.63 -10.99 9.74
CA ALA A 120 -14.96 -12.37 9.42
C ALA A 120 -15.68 -12.50 8.07
N LEU A 121 -15.33 -13.54 7.29
CA LEU A 121 -15.99 -13.82 6.01
C LEU A 121 -17.48 -14.12 6.18
N THR A 122 -17.89 -14.64 7.33
CA THR A 122 -19.30 -14.92 7.66
C THR A 122 -20.18 -13.66 7.68
N SER A 123 -19.58 -12.45 7.73
CA SER A 123 -20.30 -11.19 7.59
C SER A 123 -20.65 -10.82 6.14
N LEU A 124 -20.10 -11.54 5.15
CA LEU A 124 -20.30 -11.27 3.72
C LEU A 124 -21.43 -12.14 3.14
N PRO A 125 -22.02 -11.77 1.99
CA PRO A 125 -22.90 -12.65 1.24
C PRO A 125 -22.26 -13.99 0.86
N THR A 126 -23.06 -15.04 0.71
CA THR A 126 -22.56 -16.41 0.44
C THR A 126 -21.79 -16.53 -0.87
N GLY A 127 -22.16 -15.76 -1.90
CA GLY A 127 -21.43 -15.72 -3.17
C GLY A 127 -20.04 -15.10 -3.02
N ALA A 128 -19.93 -13.99 -2.30
CA ALA A 128 -18.65 -13.39 -1.94
C ALA A 128 -17.77 -14.32 -1.09
N GLN A 129 -18.35 -15.06 -0.13
CA GLN A 129 -17.62 -16.07 0.65
C GLN A 129 -17.06 -17.18 -0.24
N ALA A 130 -17.86 -17.70 -1.18
CA ALA A 130 -17.42 -18.73 -2.12
C ALA A 130 -16.31 -18.22 -3.06
N ASN A 131 -16.37 -16.95 -3.46
CA ASN A 131 -15.33 -16.32 -4.27
C ASN A 131 -14.06 -16.05 -3.47
N ALA A 132 -14.17 -15.66 -2.20
CA ALA A 132 -13.02 -15.51 -1.29
C ALA A 132 -12.27 -16.84 -1.11
N ALA A 133 -13.01 -17.95 -0.99
CA ALA A 133 -12.41 -19.28 -0.88
C ALA A 133 -11.57 -19.68 -2.11
N LYS A 134 -11.95 -19.24 -3.31
CA LYS A 134 -11.14 -19.44 -4.54
C LYS A 134 -9.77 -18.74 -4.49
N LEU A 135 -9.67 -17.70 -3.67
CA LEU A 135 -8.43 -16.95 -3.41
C LEU A 135 -7.68 -17.46 -2.18
N ALA A 136 -8.11 -18.57 -1.58
CA ALA A 136 -7.62 -19.11 -0.32
C ALA A 136 -7.81 -18.18 0.90
N ILE A 137 -8.79 -17.27 0.84
CA ILE A 137 -9.25 -16.50 1.99
C ILE A 137 -10.36 -17.33 2.66
N ILE A 138 -10.12 -17.83 3.88
CA ILE A 138 -10.99 -18.86 4.49
C ILE A 138 -11.70 -18.45 5.78
N SER A 139 -11.17 -17.49 6.55
CA SER A 139 -11.74 -17.13 7.86
C SER A 139 -12.10 -15.66 7.96
N THR A 140 -11.13 -14.81 7.64
CA THR A 140 -11.23 -13.34 7.70
C THR A 140 -10.70 -12.74 6.42
N LEU A 141 -11.24 -11.59 6.03
CA LEU A 141 -10.62 -10.80 4.97
C LEU A 141 -9.21 -10.37 5.42
N PRO A 142 -8.25 -10.21 4.50
CA PRO A 142 -7.00 -9.54 4.82
C PRO A 142 -7.26 -8.15 5.43
N ASN A 143 -6.44 -7.75 6.41
CA ASN A 143 -6.51 -6.42 7.00
C ASN A 143 -5.39 -5.54 6.42
N ALA A 144 -5.77 -4.46 5.74
CA ALA A 144 -4.87 -3.50 5.11
C ALA A 144 -4.68 -2.20 5.92
N THR A 145 -5.24 -2.12 7.14
CA THR A 145 -5.09 -0.95 8.02
C THR A 145 -3.61 -0.72 8.32
N ASP A 146 -3.15 0.51 8.07
CA ASP A 146 -1.75 0.97 8.22
C ASP A 146 -0.74 0.03 7.56
N ARG A 147 -1.10 -0.53 6.40
CA ARG A 147 -0.28 -1.47 5.64
C ARG A 147 -0.31 -1.11 4.17
N TYR A 148 0.83 -1.30 3.51
CA TYR A 148 0.92 -1.22 2.05
C TYR A 148 0.93 -2.62 1.45
N LEU A 149 0.23 -2.80 0.34
CA LEU A 149 0.27 -4.03 -0.45
C LEU A 149 1.63 -4.16 -1.15
N LYS A 150 2.24 -5.34 -1.06
CA LYS A 150 3.51 -5.69 -1.71
C LYS A 150 3.39 -6.99 -2.49
N GLN A 151 4.20 -7.13 -3.54
CA GLN A 151 4.28 -8.37 -4.32
C GLN A 151 4.71 -9.54 -3.41
N LYS A 152 4.19 -10.74 -3.72
CA LYS A 152 4.61 -11.97 -3.05
C LYS A 152 6.13 -12.15 -3.17
N GLY A 153 6.79 -12.33 -2.02
CA GLY A 153 8.20 -12.71 -1.91
C GLY A 153 8.33 -13.99 -1.08
N ALA A 154 9.25 -14.00 -0.10
CA ALA A 154 9.37 -15.10 0.86
C ALA A 154 8.17 -15.23 1.82
N SER A 155 7.42 -14.14 2.03
CA SER A 155 6.17 -14.16 2.81
C SER A 155 5.06 -14.90 2.05
N ALA A 156 4.20 -15.62 2.77
CA ALA A 156 3.04 -16.27 2.18
C ALA A 156 2.10 -15.23 1.52
N MET A 157 1.40 -15.66 0.46
CA MET A 157 0.35 -14.85 -0.16
C MET A 157 -0.70 -14.51 0.90
N LEU A 158 -1.24 -13.28 0.89
CA LEU A 158 -2.20 -12.77 1.89
C LEU A 158 -1.67 -12.66 3.33
N SER A 159 -0.37 -12.86 3.56
CA SER A 159 0.20 -12.71 4.90
C SER A 159 0.34 -11.23 5.28
N ALA A 160 -0.09 -10.92 6.50
CA ALA A 160 -0.10 -9.57 7.04
C ALA A 160 1.08 -9.41 8.02
N THR A 161 2.28 -9.20 7.49
CA THR A 161 3.56 -9.14 8.26
C THR A 161 4.20 -7.76 8.24
N GLY A 162 5.17 -7.51 9.13
CA GLY A 162 5.93 -6.25 9.22
C GLY A 162 5.71 -5.49 10.53
N PHE A 163 6.54 -4.48 10.77
CA PHE A 163 6.46 -3.58 11.92
C PHE A 163 6.40 -2.13 11.45
N GLN A 164 5.68 -1.27 12.19
CA GLN A 164 5.55 0.17 11.94
C GLN A 164 6.69 0.98 12.57
N ALA A 165 7.41 0.38 13.53
CA ALA A 165 8.51 1.00 14.26
C ALA A 165 9.62 -0.01 14.55
N VAL A 166 10.85 0.49 14.68
CA VAL A 166 12.05 -0.28 15.03
C VAL A 166 12.66 0.28 16.29
N SER A 167 13.03 -0.59 17.23
CA SER A 167 13.84 -0.23 18.39
C SER A 167 15.30 -0.55 18.10
N LEU A 168 16.20 0.38 18.42
CA LEU A 168 17.65 0.17 18.29
C LEU A 168 18.21 -0.44 19.57
N TYR A 169 18.92 -1.54 19.43
CA TYR A 169 19.65 -2.21 20.51
C TYR A 169 21.16 -1.96 20.37
N PRO A 170 21.97 -2.18 21.44
CA PRO A 170 23.41 -1.93 21.39
C PRO A 170 24.14 -2.62 20.24
N ASN A 171 23.69 -3.81 19.82
CA ASN A 171 24.24 -4.54 18.68
C ASN A 171 23.89 -3.94 17.30
N ASN A 172 22.97 -2.96 17.24
CA ASN A 172 22.64 -2.21 16.03
C ASN A 172 23.46 -0.92 15.91
N LEU A 173 24.22 -0.55 16.94
CA LEU A 173 25.00 0.67 16.96
C LEU A 173 26.42 0.41 16.43
N PRO A 174 27.01 1.36 15.68
CA PRO A 174 28.41 1.26 15.29
C PRO A 174 29.31 1.35 16.52
N ASN A 175 30.51 0.77 16.43
CA ASN A 175 31.50 0.91 17.50
C ASN A 175 32.01 2.36 17.54
N ILE A 176 31.96 2.98 18.73
CA ILE A 176 32.45 4.34 18.95
C ILE A 176 33.72 4.26 19.80
N THR A 177 34.82 4.77 19.27
CA THR A 177 36.08 4.93 20.02
C THR A 177 36.07 6.27 20.73
N TYR A 178 35.97 6.26 22.05
CA TYR A 178 36.14 7.46 22.86
C TYR A 178 37.64 7.70 23.10
N THR A 179 38.17 8.84 22.67
CA THR A 179 39.54 9.28 22.98
C THR A 179 39.50 10.43 23.99
N GLY A 180 40.43 10.42 24.96
CA GLY A 180 40.57 11.47 25.96
C GLY A 180 41.99 11.52 26.48
N THR A 181 42.45 12.71 26.88
CA THR A 181 43.73 12.93 27.55
C THR A 181 43.47 13.52 28.93
N THR A 182 44.17 13.02 29.95
CA THR A 182 44.12 13.59 31.30
C THR A 182 45.28 14.58 31.44
N SER A 183 45.00 15.83 31.83
CA SER A 183 46.00 16.91 31.93
C SER A 183 46.89 16.85 33.18
N THR A 184 46.60 15.94 34.11
CA THR A 184 47.28 15.82 35.40
C THR A 184 47.53 14.35 35.71
N ASN A 185 48.78 14.02 36.08
CA ASN A 185 49.10 12.74 36.71
C ASN A 185 48.26 12.62 38.00
N GLY A 186 47.59 11.48 38.20
CA GLY A 186 46.85 11.23 39.44
C GLY A 186 47.71 11.48 40.68
N SER A 187 47.18 12.30 41.60
CA SER A 187 47.85 12.58 42.87
C SER A 187 47.98 11.26 43.65
N HIS A 188 49.20 10.91 44.01
CA HIS A 188 49.48 9.74 44.83
C HIS A 188 50.46 10.16 45.93
N THR A 189 50.34 9.53 47.09
CA THR A 189 51.20 9.76 48.25
C THR A 189 51.70 8.42 48.74
N HIS A 190 53.01 8.29 48.94
CA HIS A 190 53.57 7.12 49.60
C HIS A 190 53.80 7.44 51.08
N GLN A 191 53.47 6.49 51.96
CA GLN A 191 53.92 6.51 53.34
C GLN A 191 55.04 5.50 53.48
N TYR A 192 56.25 5.97 53.76
CA TYR A 192 57.33 5.11 54.21
C TYR A 192 57.89 5.66 55.52
N THR A 193 58.27 4.75 56.42
CA THR A 193 58.95 5.09 57.67
C THR A 193 60.43 4.98 57.42
N ASP A 194 61.11 6.10 57.18
CA ASP A 194 62.57 6.11 57.14
C ASP A 194 63.10 5.94 58.57
N ARG A 195 63.76 4.82 58.85
CA ARG A 195 64.53 4.67 60.08
C ARG A 195 65.92 5.21 59.78
N GLY A 196 66.07 6.51 59.98
CA GLY A 196 67.30 7.26 59.75
C GLY A 196 68.54 6.48 60.18
N HIS A 197 69.43 6.28 59.22
CA HIS A 197 70.77 5.74 59.41
C HIS A 197 71.67 6.84 60.00
N ILE A 198 72.14 6.67 61.23
CA ILE A 198 73.27 7.43 61.79
C ILE A 198 74.37 6.48 62.29
N PRO A 199 75.66 6.85 62.17
CA PRO A 199 76.77 5.99 62.54
C PRO A 199 76.78 5.76 64.05
N TRP A 200 76.96 4.50 64.42
CA TRP A 200 77.04 4.06 65.80
C TRP A 200 78.33 4.59 66.45
N ASP A 201 78.22 5.42 67.49
CA ASP A 201 79.32 5.61 68.42
C ASP A 201 78.80 5.38 69.85
N HIS A 202 79.20 4.26 70.44
CA HIS A 202 78.67 3.77 71.71
C HIS A 202 79.58 4.25 72.85
N LYS A 203 79.33 5.46 73.37
CA LYS A 203 79.86 5.87 74.67
C LYS A 203 78.73 6.31 75.60
N ILE A 204 78.28 5.32 76.37
CA ILE A 204 77.78 5.32 77.76
C ILE A 204 76.90 6.53 78.16
N GLY A 205 75.60 6.26 78.30
CA GLY A 205 74.77 6.93 79.30
C GLY A 205 73.45 7.50 78.78
N ALA A 206 72.37 6.76 79.10
CA ALA A 206 70.98 7.21 79.23
C ALA A 206 70.17 7.61 77.97
N SER A 207 68.98 6.99 77.90
CA SER A 207 67.81 7.24 77.04
C SER A 207 67.96 7.03 75.52
N GLN A 208 67.33 5.96 75.03
CA GLN A 208 66.90 5.87 73.63
C GLN A 208 65.84 6.94 73.38
N PHE A 209 66.22 8.00 72.68
CA PHE A 209 65.27 8.80 71.92
C PHE A 209 65.43 8.39 70.46
N ALA A 210 64.66 7.38 70.03
CA ALA A 210 64.36 7.29 68.61
C ALA A 210 63.67 8.62 68.26
N SER A 211 64.31 9.47 67.45
CA SER A 211 63.63 10.68 66.99
C SER A 211 62.43 10.23 66.16
N THR A 212 61.23 10.32 66.74
CA THR A 212 59.95 10.09 66.06
C THR A 212 59.58 11.29 65.19
N ALA A 213 60.56 11.94 64.57
CA ALA A 213 60.31 12.95 63.57
C ALA A 213 59.80 12.24 62.31
N SER A 214 58.49 11.97 62.29
CA SER A 214 57.76 11.66 61.07
C SER A 214 57.97 12.84 60.13
N LEU A 215 58.80 12.65 59.11
CA LEU A 215 58.90 13.62 58.03
C LEU A 215 57.50 13.78 57.43
N ALA A 216 57.00 15.02 57.41
CA ALA A 216 55.76 15.33 56.74
C ALA A 216 55.85 14.90 55.28
N ASN A 217 54.80 14.22 54.79
CA ASN A 217 54.62 13.69 53.43
C ASN A 217 55.66 14.15 52.40
N GLN A 218 56.53 13.24 51.97
CA GLN A 218 57.39 13.48 50.81
C GLN A 218 56.63 13.14 49.52
N VAL A 219 56.62 14.07 48.57
CA VAL A 219 56.03 13.88 47.24
C VAL A 219 57.07 13.21 46.35
N THR A 220 56.86 11.96 45.95
CA THR A 220 57.74 11.26 45.00
C THR A 220 57.31 11.56 43.56
N SER A 221 58.28 11.67 42.65
CA SER A 221 58.04 12.12 41.26
C SER A 221 57.58 11.03 40.29
N LEU A 222 57.53 9.75 40.69
CA LEU A 222 57.06 8.65 39.82
C LEU A 222 55.62 8.25 40.16
N ALA A 223 54.70 8.52 39.23
CA ALA A 223 53.28 8.23 39.30
C ALA A 223 52.96 6.81 39.80
N GLY A 224 52.33 6.70 40.97
CA GLY A 224 51.71 5.45 41.43
C GLY A 224 50.62 4.97 40.47
N ALA A 225 50.50 3.65 40.29
CA ALA A 225 49.49 3.06 39.42
C ALA A 225 48.07 3.42 39.92
N HIS A 226 47.28 4.06 39.08
CA HIS A 226 45.88 4.37 39.33
C HIS A 226 45.05 4.13 38.07
N THR A 227 43.74 4.01 38.25
CA THR A 227 42.77 3.82 37.17
C THR A 227 41.84 5.02 37.08
N HIS A 228 41.51 5.43 35.86
CA HIS A 228 40.44 6.37 35.60
C HIS A 228 39.19 5.60 35.20
N SER A 229 38.07 5.90 35.85
CA SER A 229 36.75 5.47 35.39
C SER A 229 36.07 6.67 34.73
N VAL A 230 35.66 6.50 33.48
CA VAL A 230 34.82 7.46 32.76
C VAL A 230 33.54 6.74 32.38
N GLN A 231 32.40 7.26 32.83
CA GLN A 231 31.09 6.82 32.39
C GLN A 231 30.53 7.85 31.41
N VAL A 232 30.27 7.41 30.18
CA VAL A 232 29.55 8.18 29.17
C VAL A 232 28.18 7.56 28.97
N SER A 233 27.13 8.31 29.28
CA SER A 233 25.77 7.90 28.92
C SER A 233 25.64 7.94 27.40
N SER A 234 25.07 6.89 26.81
CA SER A 234 24.76 6.87 25.38
C SER A 234 23.67 7.88 24.99
N GLY A 235 22.98 8.46 25.98
CA GLY A 235 21.95 9.50 25.78
C GLY A 235 20.66 9.01 25.11
N GLY A 236 20.55 7.72 24.79
CA GLY A 236 19.36 7.13 24.17
C GLY A 236 18.24 6.85 25.18
N SER A 237 16.98 7.01 24.76
CA SER A 237 15.79 6.71 25.56
C SER A 237 15.18 5.33 25.28
N SER A 238 15.79 4.54 24.39
CA SER A 238 15.19 3.31 23.82
C SER A 238 13.81 3.51 23.17
N ALA A 239 13.43 4.76 22.88
CA ALA A 239 12.18 5.06 22.20
C ALA A 239 12.20 4.45 20.78
N PRO A 240 11.15 3.71 20.39
CA PRO A 240 11.03 3.20 19.03
C PRO A 240 11.05 4.32 18.00
N ILE A 241 11.71 4.07 16.88
CA ILE A 241 11.75 4.97 15.72
C ILE A 241 10.70 4.49 14.74
N THR A 242 9.74 5.36 14.41
CA THR A 242 8.74 5.09 13.37
C THR A 242 9.45 4.99 12.02
N ILE A 243 9.19 3.89 11.30
CA ILE A 243 9.71 3.65 9.94
C ILE A 243 8.65 3.89 8.86
N GLU A 244 7.48 4.41 9.25
CA GLU A 244 6.39 4.73 8.35
C GLU A 244 6.75 5.96 7.48
N PRO A 245 6.76 5.84 6.14
CA PRO A 245 6.96 6.97 5.26
C PRO A 245 5.73 7.89 5.24
N LYS A 246 5.92 9.15 4.85
CA LYS A 246 4.80 10.07 4.58
C LYS A 246 3.84 9.41 3.59
N ASN A 247 2.56 9.34 3.96
CA ASN A 247 1.54 8.65 3.17
C ASN A 247 0.22 9.44 3.12
N LEU A 248 -0.64 9.04 2.17
CA LEU A 248 -2.03 9.44 2.10
C LEU A 248 -2.88 8.19 2.24
N ALA A 249 -3.69 8.14 3.29
CA ALA A 249 -4.49 6.96 3.60
C ALA A 249 -5.75 6.86 2.71
N ALA A 250 -5.96 5.68 2.14
CA ALA A 250 -7.20 5.29 1.45
C ALA A 250 -7.60 3.89 1.92
N ASN A 251 -8.89 3.57 1.84
CA ASN A 251 -9.39 2.24 2.17
C ASN A 251 -9.09 1.28 1.00
N ALA A 252 -8.47 0.14 1.31
CA ALA A 252 -8.28 -0.93 0.35
C ALA A 252 -9.52 -1.84 0.30
N PHE A 253 -9.93 -2.20 -0.92
CA PHE A 253 -11.06 -3.08 -1.19
C PHE A 253 -10.64 -4.23 -2.09
N ILE A 254 -11.24 -5.40 -1.88
CA ILE A 254 -11.12 -6.56 -2.76
C ILE A 254 -12.46 -6.83 -3.44
N TYR A 255 -12.44 -7.09 -4.75
CA TYR A 255 -13.63 -7.49 -5.48
C TYR A 255 -13.87 -8.99 -5.29
N LEU A 256 -15.00 -9.34 -4.66
CA LEU A 256 -15.46 -10.72 -4.50
C LEU A 256 -16.81 -10.95 -5.16
N GLY A 257 -17.40 -9.94 -5.80
CA GLY A 257 -18.71 -10.03 -6.42
C GLY A 257 -19.85 -10.13 -5.40
N PHE A 258 -20.97 -10.68 -5.82
CA PHE A 258 -22.17 -10.86 -5.01
C PHE A 258 -22.23 -12.29 -4.47
#